data_AF-A0A6C0KPH8-F1
#
_entry.id   AF-A0A6C0KPH8-F1
#
_cell.length_a   1.000
_cell.length_b   1.000
_cell.length_c   1.000
_cell.angle_alpha   90.00
_cell.angle_beta   90.00
_cell.angle_gamma   90.00
#
_symmetry.space_group_name_H-M   'P 1'
#
loop_
_entity.id
_entity.type
_entity.pdbx_description
1 polymer ?
#
loop_
_entity_poly.entity_id
_entity_poly.type
_entity_poly.pdbx_seq_one_letter_code
_entity_poly.pdbx_strand_id
1 'polypeptide(L)'
;MKVSLSWLGVFLILAFLLYFILYGSHVYETFQNEKLQVKEPFTSSQRRSDLNITQCPAGSTSYINNVGITLCCNGTVLNGKCSEKPICSLSEATNTAPTCTEYMEAYLEQKGAGRCPKSMPYYFESNDGTMAGCTSGKRKKDGTGPLGPLESGDNCAKTSNFCRIYPQKGDDEGKMNSCSNQILLESTVCFNNPSANASVTKSLVVNANETAPATVECSYKDAKSNIYTCSTNTSMERYESSILPSGTTLATWKAGSSSWDPLYKLKFCSILEQYQINKTLSFPDLETVKVYNN
;
A
#
# COMPACT_ATOMS: atom_id res chain seq x y z
N MET A 1 -25.64 -77.98 -45.50
CA MET A 1 -25.73 -76.72 -46.25
C MET A 1 -24.33 -76.30 -46.67
N LYS A 2 -24.06 -76.19 -47.98
CA LYS A 2 -22.75 -75.73 -48.48
C LYS A 2 -22.75 -74.20 -48.47
N VAL A 3 -22.03 -73.61 -47.53
CA VAL A 3 -21.84 -72.15 -47.50
C VAL A 3 -20.80 -71.81 -48.57
N SER A 4 -21.19 -71.01 -49.56
CA SER A 4 -20.29 -70.54 -50.61
C SER A 4 -19.17 -69.69 -50.00
N LEU A 5 -17.93 -69.86 -50.50
CA LEU A 5 -16.76 -69.07 -50.09
C LEU A 5 -17.01 -67.55 -50.20
N SER A 6 -17.90 -67.13 -51.10
CA SER A 6 -18.34 -65.74 -51.26
C SER A 6 -19.00 -65.17 -50.00
N TRP A 7 -19.75 -65.98 -49.24
CA TRP A 7 -20.38 -65.53 -47.99
C TRP A 7 -19.35 -65.25 -46.90
N LEU A 8 -18.25 -66.01 -46.87
CA LEU A 8 -17.16 -65.82 -45.92
C LEU A 8 -16.47 -64.46 -46.13
N GLY A 9 -16.31 -64.04 -47.40
CA GLY A 9 -15.82 -62.71 -47.75
C GLY A 9 -16.75 -61.58 -47.31
N VAL A 10 -18.07 -61.76 -47.49
CA VAL A 10 -19.07 -60.76 -47.07
C VAL A 10 -19.07 -60.60 -45.54
N PHE A 11 -18.98 -61.69 -44.78
CA PHE A 11 -18.91 -61.62 -43.31
C PHE A 11 -17.63 -60.92 -42.82
N LEU A 12 -16.51 -61.12 -43.49
CA LEU A 12 -15.25 -60.44 -43.15
C LEU A 12 -15.34 -58.93 -43.36
N ILE A 13 -15.92 -58.49 -44.48
CA ILE A 13 -16.12 -57.06 -44.77
C ILE A 13 -17.10 -56.44 -43.78
N LEU A 14 -18.21 -57.13 -43.46
CA LEU A 14 -19.16 -56.69 -42.45
C LEU A 14 -18.52 -56.55 -41.07
N ALA A 15 -17.72 -57.54 -40.65
CA ALA A 15 -17.01 -57.50 -39.37
C ALA A 15 -16.02 -56.32 -39.31
N PHE A 16 -15.31 -56.05 -40.41
CA PHE A 16 -14.38 -54.92 -40.50
C PHE A 16 -15.08 -53.56 -40.40
N LEU A 17 -16.20 -53.38 -41.10
CA LEU A 17 -17.00 -52.16 -41.02
C LEU A 17 -17.56 -51.95 -39.60
N LEU A 18 -18.07 -53.02 -38.98
CA LEU A 18 -18.60 -52.97 -37.61
C LEU A 18 -17.51 -52.58 -36.61
N TYR A 19 -16.30 -53.11 -36.76
CA TYR A 19 -15.16 -52.73 -35.94
C TYR A 19 -14.83 -51.23 -36.05
N PHE A 20 -14.78 -50.69 -37.27
CA PHE A 20 -14.49 -49.27 -37.48
C PHE A 20 -15.58 -48.35 -36.92
N ILE A 21 -16.85 -48.73 -37.02
CA ILE A 21 -17.96 -47.94 -36.46
C ILE A 21 -17.89 -47.93 -34.93
N LEU A 22 -17.67 -49.09 -34.30
CA LEU A 22 -17.58 -49.18 -32.84
C LEU A 22 -16.35 -48.45 -32.30
N TYR A 23 -15.18 -48.63 -32.93
CA TYR A 23 -13.95 -47.96 -32.51
C TYR A 23 -14.02 -46.45 -32.77
N GLY A 24 -14.55 -46.04 -33.91
CA GLY A 24 -14.76 -44.63 -34.27
C GLY A 24 -15.72 -43.93 -33.30
N SER A 25 -16.81 -44.58 -32.90
CA SER A 25 -17.75 -44.05 -31.89
C SER A 25 -17.06 -43.82 -30.55
N HIS A 26 -16.26 -44.79 -30.09
CA HIS A 26 -15.53 -44.67 -28.82
C HIS A 26 -14.51 -43.52 -28.84
N VAL A 27 -13.75 -43.39 -29.93
CA VAL A 27 -12.80 -42.27 -30.10
C VAL A 27 -13.54 -40.94 -30.15
N TYR A 28 -14.65 -40.86 -30.89
CA TYR A 28 -15.47 -39.65 -30.98
C TYR A 28 -16.06 -39.23 -29.63
N GLU A 29 -16.59 -40.18 -28.85
CA GLU A 29 -17.06 -39.92 -27.48
C GLU A 29 -15.92 -39.48 -26.57
N THR A 30 -14.72 -40.04 -26.72
CA THR A 30 -13.56 -39.61 -25.94
C THR A 30 -13.24 -38.14 -26.23
N PHE A 31 -13.21 -37.72 -27.50
CA PHE A 31 -12.98 -36.31 -27.87
C PHE A 31 -14.11 -35.35 -27.48
N GLN A 32 -15.38 -35.77 -27.54
CA GLN A 32 -16.52 -34.96 -27.12
C GLN A 32 -16.62 -34.81 -25.60
N ASN A 33 -16.26 -35.86 -24.85
CA ASN A 33 -16.32 -35.87 -23.39
C ASN A 33 -15.07 -35.26 -22.75
N GLU A 34 -13.95 -35.20 -23.48
CA GLU A 34 -12.81 -34.35 -23.16
C GLU A 34 -13.15 -32.89 -23.52
N LYS A 35 -14.18 -32.34 -22.88
CA LYS A 35 -14.25 -30.89 -22.71
C LYS A 35 -12.94 -30.52 -22.06
N LEU A 36 -12.07 -29.82 -22.79
CA LEU A 36 -10.92 -29.10 -22.26
C LEU A 36 -11.42 -28.45 -20.98
N GLN A 37 -11.07 -29.03 -19.83
CA GLN A 37 -11.33 -28.41 -18.56
C GLN A 37 -10.36 -27.23 -18.56
N VAL A 38 -10.81 -26.12 -19.13
CA VAL A 38 -10.29 -24.80 -18.81
C VAL A 38 -10.60 -24.66 -17.33
N LYS A 39 -9.68 -25.18 -16.52
CA LYS A 39 -9.74 -25.11 -15.08
C LYS A 39 -9.48 -23.64 -14.80
N GLU A 40 -10.55 -22.85 -14.71
CA GLU A 40 -10.44 -21.44 -14.36
C GLU A 40 -9.78 -21.37 -12.98
N PRO A 41 -8.54 -20.87 -12.88
CA PRO A 41 -7.71 -21.07 -11.68
C PRO A 41 -8.00 -20.02 -10.59
N PHE A 42 -9.19 -19.42 -10.58
CA PHE A 42 -9.50 -18.27 -9.73
C PHE A 42 -9.75 -18.60 -8.25
N THR A 43 -9.43 -19.81 -7.77
CA THR A 43 -9.50 -20.15 -6.35
C THR A 43 -8.10 -20.14 -5.72
N SER A 44 -7.52 -18.96 -5.59
CA SER A 44 -6.29 -18.74 -4.83
C SER A 44 -6.50 -19.01 -3.34
N SER A 45 -5.63 -19.83 -2.76
CA SER A 45 -5.56 -20.09 -1.33
C SER A 45 -5.19 -18.82 -0.56
N GLN A 46 -6.18 -18.23 0.11
CA GLN A 46 -6.07 -17.51 1.38
C GLN A 46 -4.77 -16.68 1.64
N ARG A 47 -4.46 -15.74 0.76
CA ARG A 47 -3.82 -14.44 1.10
C ARG A 47 -4.65 -13.31 0.47
N ARG A 48 -4.47 -12.09 0.99
CA ARG A 48 -5.48 -11.01 1.13
C ARG A 48 -6.46 -10.90 -0.04
N SER A 49 -7.74 -11.18 0.23
CA SER A 49 -8.81 -11.30 -0.78
C SER A 49 -9.27 -9.99 -1.44
N ASP A 50 -8.53 -8.89 -1.33
CA ASP A 50 -8.93 -7.59 -1.90
C ASP A 50 -8.43 -7.36 -3.32
N LEU A 51 -7.37 -8.05 -3.74
CA LEU A 51 -6.84 -7.97 -5.11
C LEU A 51 -7.37 -9.11 -5.99
N ASN A 52 -7.63 -8.77 -7.25
CA ASN A 52 -7.96 -9.72 -8.31
C ASN A 52 -7.41 -9.18 -9.62
N ILE A 53 -6.20 -9.60 -9.96
CA ILE A 53 -5.44 -9.09 -11.09
C ILE A 53 -5.75 -9.93 -12.33
N THR A 54 -6.41 -9.31 -13.31
CA THR A 54 -6.80 -9.93 -14.59
C THR A 54 -5.95 -9.48 -15.77
N GLN A 55 -4.99 -8.60 -15.55
CA GLN A 55 -4.12 -8.02 -16.57
C GLN A 55 -2.66 -8.07 -16.13
N CYS A 56 -1.75 -8.11 -17.09
CA CYS A 56 -0.33 -8.07 -16.80
C CYS A 56 0.08 -6.71 -16.19
N PRO A 57 1.06 -6.69 -15.27
CA PRO A 57 1.57 -5.46 -14.70
C PRO A 57 2.00 -4.44 -15.76
N ALA A 58 1.92 -3.15 -15.44
CA ALA A 58 2.29 -2.08 -16.36
C ALA A 58 3.73 -2.26 -16.91
N GLY A 59 3.91 -2.07 -18.21
CA GLY A 59 5.19 -2.24 -18.89
C GLY A 59 5.56 -3.69 -19.25
N SER A 60 4.71 -4.67 -18.93
CA SER A 60 4.92 -6.07 -19.30
C SER A 60 4.02 -6.50 -20.46
N THR A 61 4.46 -7.54 -21.19
CA THR A 61 3.74 -8.11 -22.33
C THR A 61 3.16 -9.47 -21.94
N SER A 62 1.88 -9.71 -22.25
CA SER A 62 1.26 -11.03 -22.08
C SER A 62 1.61 -11.96 -23.22
N TYR A 63 1.81 -13.24 -22.93
CA TYR A 63 1.97 -14.28 -23.94
C TYR A 63 1.47 -15.63 -23.42
N ILE A 64 1.10 -16.52 -24.33
CA ILE A 64 0.67 -17.88 -24.01
C ILE A 64 1.86 -18.82 -24.25
N ASN A 65 2.25 -19.58 -23.24
CA ASN A 65 3.35 -20.54 -23.37
C ASN A 65 2.89 -21.82 -24.12
N ASN A 66 3.82 -22.74 -24.35
CA ASN A 66 3.54 -24.01 -25.05
C ASN A 66 2.54 -24.94 -24.32
N VAL A 67 2.19 -24.63 -23.07
CA VAL A 67 1.25 -25.39 -22.21
C VAL A 67 -0.13 -24.71 -22.17
N GLY A 68 -0.31 -23.57 -22.85
CA GLY A 68 -1.58 -22.83 -22.85
C GLY A 68 -1.76 -21.88 -21.66
N ILE A 69 -0.72 -21.66 -20.85
CA ILE A 69 -0.76 -20.75 -19.69
C ILE A 69 -0.43 -19.33 -20.14
N THR A 70 -1.24 -18.36 -19.73
CA THR A 70 -1.01 -16.94 -19.99
C THR A 70 -0.02 -16.37 -18.97
N LEU A 71 1.17 -16.01 -19.44
CA LEU A 71 2.26 -15.44 -18.64
C LEU A 71 2.49 -13.97 -18.98
N CYS A 72 2.99 -13.23 -18.01
CA CYS A 72 3.44 -11.84 -18.18
C CYS A 72 4.97 -11.80 -18.22
N CYS A 73 5.52 -11.10 -19.21
CA CYS A 73 6.95 -10.97 -19.46
C CYS A 73 7.37 -9.51 -19.30
N ASN A 74 8.41 -9.26 -18.50
CA ASN A 74 9.11 -7.98 -18.55
C ASN A 74 10.10 -8.04 -19.71
N GLY A 75 9.83 -7.30 -20.80
CA GLY A 75 10.65 -7.31 -22.02
C GLY A 75 10.03 -8.02 -23.22
N THR A 76 10.87 -8.41 -24.18
CA THR A 76 10.43 -8.91 -25.49
C THR A 76 10.04 -10.39 -25.43
N VAL A 77 8.92 -10.72 -26.06
CA VAL A 77 8.47 -12.10 -26.27
C VAL A 77 8.92 -12.56 -27.66
N LEU A 78 9.69 -13.64 -27.74
CA LEU A 78 10.15 -14.26 -29.00
C LEU A 78 9.71 -15.72 -29.03
N ASN A 79 8.98 -16.12 -30.07
CA ASN A 79 8.52 -17.50 -30.29
C ASN A 79 7.80 -18.11 -29.08
N GLY A 80 6.89 -17.36 -28.46
CA GLY A 80 6.12 -17.84 -27.29
C GLY A 80 6.95 -18.03 -26.03
N LYS A 81 8.14 -17.41 -25.96
CA LYS A 81 8.99 -17.36 -24.77
C LYS A 81 9.33 -15.92 -24.42
N CYS A 82 9.29 -15.61 -23.14
CA CYS A 82 9.88 -14.38 -22.63
C CYS A 82 11.40 -14.44 -22.84
N SER A 83 11.99 -13.37 -23.36
CA SER A 83 13.45 -13.26 -23.49
C SER A 83 14.13 -13.26 -22.10
N GLU A 84 13.40 -12.76 -21.09
CA GLU A 84 13.75 -12.82 -19.68
C GLU A 84 12.92 -13.89 -18.93
N LYS A 85 12.90 -13.81 -17.59
CA LYS A 85 12.02 -14.65 -16.77
C LYS A 85 10.59 -14.07 -16.76
N PRO A 86 9.55 -14.92 -16.87
CA PRO A 86 8.18 -14.47 -16.64
C PRO A 86 8.05 -13.91 -15.21
N ILE A 87 7.37 -12.78 -15.08
CA ILE A 87 7.18 -12.11 -13.78
C ILE A 87 6.00 -12.70 -13.01
N CYS A 88 4.92 -13.04 -13.72
CA CYS A 88 3.73 -13.64 -13.13
C CYS A 88 2.89 -14.40 -14.18
N SER A 89 1.93 -15.17 -13.69
CA SER A 89 0.92 -15.90 -14.47
C SER A 89 -0.47 -15.33 -14.24
N LEU A 90 -1.23 -15.07 -15.31
CA LEU A 90 -2.65 -14.70 -15.22
C LEU A 90 -3.57 -15.92 -15.03
N SER A 91 -2.99 -17.12 -15.01
CA SER A 91 -3.69 -18.37 -14.75
C SER A 91 -3.25 -18.92 -13.39
N GLU A 92 -2.85 -20.19 -13.32
CA GLU A 92 -2.28 -20.78 -12.10
C GLU A 92 -0.80 -20.41 -11.92
N ALA A 93 -0.33 -20.44 -10.67
CA ALA A 93 1.09 -20.30 -10.37
C ALA A 93 1.88 -21.41 -11.07
N THR A 94 3.06 -21.07 -11.57
CA THR A 94 3.97 -22.00 -12.23
C THR A 94 5.25 -22.16 -11.42
N ASN A 95 6.06 -23.16 -11.73
CA ASN A 95 7.37 -23.34 -11.09
C ASN A 95 8.32 -22.15 -11.31
N THR A 96 8.07 -21.31 -12.31
CA THR A 96 8.95 -20.19 -12.70
C THR A 96 8.37 -18.82 -12.34
N ALA A 97 7.07 -18.72 -12.09
CA ALA A 97 6.39 -17.45 -11.80
C ALA A 97 5.13 -17.65 -10.94
N PRO A 98 4.91 -16.80 -9.92
CA PRO A 98 3.68 -16.81 -9.11
C PRO A 98 2.47 -16.32 -9.93
N THR A 99 1.27 -16.36 -9.34
CA THR A 99 0.11 -15.68 -9.95
C THR A 99 0.31 -14.17 -9.97
N CYS A 100 -0.31 -13.44 -10.91
CA CYS A 100 -0.19 -11.99 -10.96
C CYS A 100 -0.81 -11.29 -9.75
N THR A 101 -1.81 -11.91 -9.11
CA THR A 101 -2.33 -11.44 -7.82
C THR A 101 -1.26 -11.55 -6.74
N GLU A 102 -0.60 -12.70 -6.56
CA GLU A 102 0.47 -12.87 -5.57
C GLU A 102 1.67 -11.96 -5.84
N TYR A 103 2.05 -11.80 -7.11
CA TYR A 103 3.11 -10.88 -7.52
C TYR A 103 2.77 -9.44 -7.12
N MET A 104 1.57 -8.97 -7.44
CA MET A 104 1.14 -7.61 -7.12
C MET A 104 0.98 -7.39 -5.62
N GLU A 105 0.51 -8.38 -4.86
CA GLU A 105 0.47 -8.31 -3.40
C GLU A 105 1.86 -8.09 -2.81
N ALA A 106 2.83 -8.93 -3.18
CA ALA A 106 4.20 -8.84 -2.69
C ALA A 106 4.87 -7.53 -3.11
N TYR A 107 4.62 -7.10 -4.36
CA TYR A 107 5.11 -5.83 -4.89
C TYR A 107 4.59 -4.63 -4.09
N LEU A 108 3.28 -4.55 -3.86
CA LEU A 108 2.67 -3.45 -3.10
C LEU A 108 3.07 -3.49 -1.62
N GLU A 109 3.19 -4.67 -1.02
CA GLU A 109 3.66 -4.82 0.36
C GLU A 109 5.10 -4.33 0.52
N GLN A 110 5.99 -4.72 -0.40
CA GLN A 110 7.38 -4.25 -0.39
C GLN A 110 7.47 -2.74 -0.59
N LYS A 111 6.68 -2.17 -1.51
CA LYS A 111 6.63 -0.72 -1.76
C LYS A 111 6.06 0.07 -0.58
N GLY A 112 5.07 -0.49 0.12
CA GLY A 112 4.45 0.10 1.30
C GLY A 112 5.32 0.06 2.55
N ALA A 113 6.31 -0.84 2.62
CA ALA A 113 7.17 -1.00 3.77
C ALA A 113 7.89 0.31 4.13
N GLY A 114 7.62 0.83 5.32
CA GLY A 114 8.18 2.09 5.82
C GLY A 114 7.61 3.37 5.20
N ARG A 115 6.73 3.26 4.20
CA ARG A 115 6.03 4.41 3.57
C ARG A 115 4.59 4.55 4.03
N CYS A 116 4.01 3.46 4.52
CA CYS A 116 2.66 3.45 5.05
C CYS A 116 2.64 3.59 6.57
N PRO A 117 1.78 4.46 7.12
CA PRO A 117 1.56 4.53 8.56
C PRO A 117 0.85 3.27 9.06
N LYS A 118 0.95 3.00 10.37
CA LYS A 118 0.41 1.77 10.96
C LYS A 118 -1.11 1.71 10.88
N SER A 119 -1.80 2.85 10.92
CA SER A 119 -3.25 2.90 10.76
C SER A 119 -3.72 2.65 9.32
N MET A 120 -2.85 2.82 8.32
CA MET A 120 -3.17 2.66 6.89
C MET A 120 -2.11 1.78 6.23
N PRO A 121 -2.07 0.46 6.50
CA PRO A 121 -0.97 -0.40 6.12
C PRO A 121 -0.97 -0.81 4.64
N TYR A 122 -2.06 -0.56 3.89
CA TYR A 122 -2.22 -1.08 2.54
C TYR A 122 -1.79 -0.06 1.50
N TYR A 123 -0.62 -0.27 0.89
CA TYR A 123 -0.13 0.55 -0.21
C TYR A 123 -0.92 0.32 -1.50
N PHE A 124 -1.12 1.41 -2.25
CA PHE A 124 -1.68 1.41 -3.60
C PHE A 124 -0.90 2.38 -4.49
N GLU A 125 -0.88 2.12 -5.79
CA GLU A 125 -0.35 3.06 -6.78
C GLU A 125 -1.03 2.92 -8.13
N SER A 126 -1.31 4.04 -8.79
CA SER A 126 -1.87 4.07 -10.13
C SER A 126 -0.86 3.58 -11.17
N ASN A 127 -1.36 3.02 -12.28
CA ASN A 127 -0.53 2.46 -13.34
C ASN A 127 0.43 3.46 -13.98
N ASP A 128 0.08 4.75 -13.96
CA ASP A 128 0.90 5.86 -14.47
C ASP A 128 1.84 6.47 -13.41
N GLY A 129 1.80 5.96 -12.17
CA GLY A 129 2.58 6.45 -11.03
C GLY A 129 2.18 7.85 -10.53
N THR A 130 1.11 8.44 -11.04
CA THR A 130 0.69 9.81 -10.65
C THR A 130 0.06 9.86 -9.26
N MET A 131 -0.50 8.74 -8.80
CA MET A 131 -1.15 8.60 -7.51
C MET A 131 -0.60 7.38 -6.80
N ALA A 132 0.13 7.59 -5.70
CA ALA A 132 0.53 6.55 -4.76
C ALA A 132 0.07 6.93 -3.36
N GLY A 133 -0.16 5.94 -2.52
CA GLY A 133 -0.63 6.21 -1.16
C GLY A 133 -0.85 4.95 -0.36
N CYS A 134 -1.44 5.12 0.82
CA CYS A 134 -1.78 4.02 1.69
C CYS A 134 -3.20 4.17 2.22
N THR A 135 -3.90 3.07 2.44
CA THR A 135 -5.28 3.06 2.94
C THR A 135 -5.44 2.12 4.14
N SER A 136 -6.39 2.44 5.02
CA SER A 136 -6.82 1.56 6.10
C SER A 136 -7.84 0.52 5.64
N GLY A 137 -8.46 0.73 4.48
CA GLY A 137 -9.51 -0.12 3.93
C GLY A 137 -9.02 -1.07 2.84
N LYS A 138 -9.98 -1.63 2.10
CA LYS A 138 -9.69 -2.44 0.91
C LYS A 138 -9.16 -1.56 -0.22
N ARG A 139 -8.32 -2.13 -1.07
CA ARG A 139 -7.92 -1.49 -2.33
C ARG A 139 -8.92 -1.85 -3.43
N LYS A 140 -8.85 -1.14 -4.54
CA LYS A 140 -9.42 -1.60 -5.80
C LYS A 140 -8.79 -2.94 -6.18
N LYS A 141 -9.53 -3.75 -6.96
CA LYS A 141 -9.10 -5.10 -7.36
C LYS A 141 -7.77 -5.11 -8.11
N ASP A 142 -7.46 -4.03 -8.81
CA ASP A 142 -6.21 -3.82 -9.55
C ASP A 142 -5.07 -3.21 -8.69
N GLY A 143 -5.34 -2.87 -7.43
CA GLY A 143 -4.37 -2.25 -6.51
C GLY A 143 -4.09 -0.77 -6.79
N THR A 144 -4.85 -0.12 -7.68
CA THR A 144 -4.54 1.24 -8.15
C THR A 144 -5.01 2.37 -7.24
N GLY A 145 -5.84 2.06 -6.25
CA GLY A 145 -6.41 3.03 -5.35
C GLY A 145 -7.13 2.42 -4.15
N PRO A 146 -7.58 3.24 -3.20
CA PRO A 146 -8.51 2.80 -2.18
C PRO A 146 -9.86 2.46 -2.81
N LEU A 147 -10.54 1.46 -2.25
CA LEU A 147 -11.90 1.13 -2.66
C LEU A 147 -12.83 2.26 -2.20
N GLY A 148 -13.47 2.93 -3.17
CA GLY A 148 -14.40 4.03 -2.87
C GLY A 148 -15.74 3.53 -2.29
N PRO A 149 -16.53 4.41 -1.65
CA PRO A 149 -17.83 4.02 -1.07
C PRO A 149 -18.77 3.41 -2.12
N LEU A 150 -18.82 4.00 -3.31
CA LEU A 150 -19.69 3.54 -4.42
C LEU A 150 -19.25 2.18 -4.98
N GLU A 151 -17.95 1.89 -4.96
CA GLU A 151 -17.38 0.65 -5.48
C GLU A 151 -17.47 -0.51 -4.48
N SER A 152 -17.70 -0.21 -3.20
CA SER A 152 -17.78 -1.20 -2.14
C SER A 152 -19.05 -2.04 -2.17
N GLY A 153 -20.11 -1.58 -2.86
CA GLY A 153 -21.45 -2.20 -2.84
C GLY A 153 -22.18 -2.09 -1.50
N ASP A 154 -21.50 -1.61 -0.47
CA ASP A 154 -22.05 -1.36 0.86
C ASP A 154 -22.47 0.10 0.94
N ASN A 155 -23.79 0.35 0.91
CA ASN A 155 -24.38 1.67 1.11
C ASN A 155 -24.07 2.30 2.50
N CYS A 156 -23.36 1.56 3.37
CA CYS A 156 -22.90 1.97 4.69
C CYS A 156 -21.36 2.04 4.81
N ALA A 157 -20.61 1.79 3.73
CA ALA A 157 -19.14 1.83 3.79
C ALA A 157 -18.66 3.25 4.05
N LYS A 158 -18.12 3.47 5.26
CA LYS A 158 -17.32 4.66 5.54
C LYS A 158 -16.19 4.72 4.50
N THR A 159 -15.99 5.88 3.89
CA THR A 159 -14.80 6.17 3.07
C THR A 159 -13.58 5.67 3.82
N SER A 160 -12.86 4.71 3.24
CA SER A 160 -11.61 4.23 3.81
C SER A 160 -10.67 5.42 3.97
N ASN A 161 -10.13 5.62 5.17
CA ASN A 161 -9.14 6.67 5.38
C ASN A 161 -7.91 6.30 4.55
N PHE A 162 -7.37 7.27 3.82
CA PHE A 162 -6.15 7.09 3.05
C PHE A 162 -5.25 8.31 3.16
N CYS A 163 -3.97 8.06 2.97
CA CYS A 163 -2.95 9.08 2.79
C CYS A 163 -2.35 8.96 1.39
N ARG A 164 -1.76 10.04 0.89
CA ARG A 164 -1.07 10.11 -0.40
C ARG A 164 0.43 10.23 -0.17
N ILE A 165 1.21 9.61 -1.02
CA ILE A 165 2.66 9.79 -1.12
C ILE A 165 2.88 10.76 -2.26
N TYR A 166 3.41 11.94 -1.95
CA TYR A 166 3.62 12.99 -2.94
C TYR A 166 5.02 12.87 -3.55
N PRO A 167 5.17 13.00 -4.89
CA PRO A 167 6.49 12.98 -5.52
C PRO A 167 7.35 14.19 -5.13
N GLN A 168 6.72 15.35 -4.92
CA GLN A 168 7.39 16.59 -4.55
C GLN A 168 7.50 16.68 -3.03
N LYS A 169 8.73 16.92 -2.55
CA LYS A 169 9.01 17.00 -1.11
C LYS A 169 8.16 18.05 -0.39
N GLY A 170 7.97 19.22 -0.99
CA GLY A 170 7.16 20.30 -0.40
C GLY A 170 5.70 19.88 -0.18
N ASP A 171 5.09 19.18 -1.15
CA ASP A 171 3.73 18.66 -0.99
C ASP A 171 3.67 17.52 0.04
N ASP A 172 4.68 16.62 0.01
CA ASP A 172 4.76 15.50 0.95
C ASP A 172 4.95 15.97 2.39
N GLU A 173 5.61 17.10 2.60
CA GLU A 173 5.80 17.67 3.93
C GLU A 173 4.67 18.62 4.32
N GLY A 174 4.04 19.32 3.38
CA GLY A 174 3.03 20.36 3.65
C GLY A 174 1.58 19.90 3.71
N LYS A 175 1.19 18.84 2.97
CA LYS A 175 -0.22 18.41 2.89
C LYS A 175 -0.63 17.53 4.08
N MET A 176 -1.83 17.77 4.64
CA MET A 176 -2.36 17.00 5.79
C MET A 176 -2.50 15.50 5.50
N ASN A 177 -2.92 15.16 4.29
CA ASN A 177 -3.13 13.79 3.86
C ASN A 177 -1.84 13.12 3.37
N SER A 178 -0.65 13.70 3.59
CA SER A 178 0.62 13.04 3.28
C SER A 178 0.87 11.84 4.18
N CYS A 179 1.28 10.70 3.60
CA CYS A 179 1.65 9.53 4.38
C CYS A 179 2.85 9.79 5.31
N SER A 180 3.83 10.59 4.88
CA SER A 180 4.98 10.99 5.72
C SER A 180 4.54 11.79 6.94
N ASN A 181 3.56 12.69 6.77
CA ASN A 181 2.98 13.44 7.88
C ASN A 181 2.15 12.57 8.82
N GLN A 182 1.41 11.60 8.29
CA GLN A 182 0.66 10.64 9.11
C GLN A 182 1.60 9.71 9.89
N ILE A 183 2.73 9.27 9.30
CA ILE A 183 3.78 8.52 10.00
C ILE A 183 4.37 9.36 11.13
N LEU A 184 4.71 10.63 10.85
CA LEU A 184 5.22 11.55 11.87
C LEU A 184 4.21 11.73 13.01
N LEU A 185 2.93 11.95 12.68
CA LEU A 185 1.87 12.08 13.66
C LEU A 185 1.76 10.82 14.53
N GLU A 186 1.70 9.63 13.94
CA GLU A 186 1.55 8.37 14.66
C GLU A 186 2.75 8.04 15.54
N SER A 187 3.96 8.22 15.02
CA SER A 187 5.22 7.94 15.72
C SER A 187 5.54 8.94 16.82
N THR A 188 4.97 10.15 16.76
CA THR A 188 5.16 11.18 17.78
C THR A 188 4.58 10.74 19.12
N VAL A 189 5.43 10.79 20.14
CA VAL A 189 5.04 10.78 21.56
C VAL A 189 5.04 12.24 22.04
N CYS A 190 3.88 12.72 22.50
CA CYS A 190 3.73 14.13 22.90
C CYS A 190 4.39 14.45 24.24
N PHE A 191 4.11 13.64 25.26
CA PHE A 191 4.59 13.80 26.63
C PHE A 191 4.95 12.41 27.15
N ASN A 192 6.06 12.28 27.87
CA ASN A 192 6.56 10.99 28.32
C ASN A 192 5.79 10.45 29.52
N ASN A 193 5.35 11.35 30.42
CA ASN A 193 4.65 10.99 31.65
C ASN A 193 3.42 11.89 31.87
N PRO A 194 2.36 11.77 31.04
CA PRO A 194 1.13 12.49 31.33
C PRO A 194 0.58 12.03 32.68
N SER A 195 0.13 12.97 33.51
CA SER A 195 -0.52 12.64 34.79
C SER A 195 -1.74 11.73 34.55
N ALA A 196 -2.05 10.84 35.52
CA ALA A 196 -3.08 9.81 35.36
C ALA A 196 -4.49 10.33 34.99
N ASN A 197 -4.77 11.60 35.26
CA ASN A 197 -6.05 12.26 34.97
C ASN A 197 -6.00 13.22 33.78
N ALA A 198 -4.89 13.26 33.04
CA ALA A 198 -4.75 14.13 31.88
C ALA A 198 -5.22 13.43 30.59
N SER A 199 -5.86 14.20 29.71
CA SER A 199 -6.10 13.77 28.33
C SER A 199 -5.07 14.42 27.42
N VAL A 200 -4.36 13.59 26.65
CA VAL A 200 -3.42 14.03 25.63
C VAL A 200 -4.02 13.74 24.27
N THR A 201 -4.10 14.76 23.42
CA THR A 201 -4.47 14.62 22.02
C THR A 201 -3.34 15.15 21.14
N LYS A 202 -3.28 14.67 19.89
CA LYS A 202 -2.33 15.14 18.89
C LYS A 202 -3.01 15.34 17.55
N SER A 203 -2.55 16.34 16.81
CA SER A 203 -3.07 16.68 15.49
C SER A 203 -1.94 17.18 14.58
N LEU A 204 -2.17 17.10 13.27
CA LEU A 204 -1.36 17.82 12.30
C LEU A 204 -1.92 19.23 12.13
N VAL A 205 -1.03 20.21 12.16
CA VAL A 205 -1.35 21.61 11.88
C VAL A 205 -0.61 21.99 10.60
N VAL A 206 -1.35 22.51 9.62
CA VAL A 206 -0.77 23.02 8.38
C VAL A 206 -0.58 24.52 8.52
N ASN A 207 0.58 24.98 8.08
CA ASN A 207 0.95 26.39 8.12
C ASN A 207 0.30 27.15 6.96
N ALA A 208 0.15 28.47 7.11
CA ALA A 208 -0.44 29.31 6.06
C ALA A 208 0.30 29.20 4.72
N ASN A 209 1.59 28.88 4.77
CA ASN A 209 2.35 28.45 3.60
C ASN A 209 2.17 26.93 3.42
N GLU A 210 1.33 26.51 2.47
CA GLU A 210 1.07 25.09 2.18
C GLU A 210 2.29 24.29 1.70
N THR A 211 3.37 24.99 1.32
CA THR A 211 4.65 24.36 0.95
C THR A 211 5.55 24.13 2.16
N ALA A 212 5.25 24.77 3.29
CA ALA A 212 6.00 24.57 4.52
C ALA A 212 5.53 23.28 5.20
N PRO A 213 6.44 22.53 5.83
CA PRO A 213 6.12 21.28 6.49
C PRO A 213 5.03 21.45 7.56
N ALA A 214 4.10 20.51 7.62
CA ALA A 214 3.11 20.44 8.69
C ALA A 214 3.80 20.24 10.05
N THR A 215 3.25 20.80 11.11
CA THR A 215 3.71 20.55 12.48
C THR A 215 2.80 19.55 13.18
N VAL A 216 3.34 18.84 14.17
CA VAL A 216 2.54 18.01 15.07
C VAL A 216 2.29 18.81 16.33
N GLU A 217 1.04 19.19 16.55
CA GLU A 217 0.59 19.85 17.76
C GLU A 217 0.08 18.80 18.76
N CYS A 218 0.49 18.97 20.00
CA CYS A 218 0.05 18.19 21.13
C CYS A 218 -0.77 19.09 22.05
N SER A 219 -1.91 18.58 22.50
CA SER A 219 -2.80 19.24 23.45
C SER A 219 -2.88 18.42 24.73
N TYR A 220 -2.57 19.06 25.85
CA TYR A 220 -2.65 18.50 27.20
C TYR A 220 -3.77 19.18 27.97
N LYS A 221 -4.72 18.38 28.47
CA LYS A 221 -5.76 18.85 29.40
C LYS A 221 -5.40 18.45 30.82
N ASP A 222 -5.24 19.41 31.71
CA ASP A 222 -4.95 19.14 33.12
C ASP A 222 -6.20 18.73 33.91
N ALA A 223 -6.01 18.36 35.19
CA ALA A 223 -7.10 17.97 36.08
C ALA A 223 -8.12 19.10 36.36
N LYS A 224 -7.74 20.37 36.12
CA LYS A 224 -8.60 21.55 36.24
C LYS A 224 -9.27 21.90 34.91
N SER A 225 -9.14 21.05 33.90
CA SER A 225 -9.64 21.27 32.54
C SER A 225 -8.99 22.44 31.78
N ASN A 226 -7.84 22.95 32.22
CA ASN A 226 -7.06 23.87 31.40
C ASN A 226 -6.42 23.09 30.26
N ILE A 227 -6.47 23.68 29.06
CA ILE A 227 -5.90 23.10 27.84
C ILE A 227 -4.62 23.87 27.50
N TYR A 228 -3.54 23.13 27.31
CA TYR A 228 -2.25 23.65 26.91
C TYR A 228 -1.85 23.00 25.59
N THR A 229 -1.44 23.81 24.60
CA THR A 229 -0.99 23.32 23.30
C THR A 229 0.48 23.65 23.06
N CYS A 230 1.16 22.74 22.37
CA CYS A 230 2.55 22.91 21.99
C CYS A 230 2.82 22.14 20.70
N SER A 231 3.84 22.55 19.95
CA SER A 231 4.38 21.79 18.84
C SER A 231 5.55 20.93 19.30
N THR A 232 5.68 19.75 18.70
CA THR A 232 6.82 18.88 18.98
C THR A 232 8.11 19.48 18.43
N ASN A 233 9.21 19.34 19.18
CA ASN A 233 10.52 19.83 18.79
C ASN A 233 10.90 19.38 17.37
N THR A 234 10.75 18.08 17.05
CA THR A 234 11.06 17.50 15.74
C THR A 234 10.27 18.13 14.60
N SER A 235 8.94 18.30 14.77
CA SER A 235 8.11 18.87 13.70
C SER A 235 8.38 20.36 13.51
N MET A 236 8.66 21.08 14.59
CA MET A 236 9.02 22.50 14.54
C MET A 236 10.39 22.72 13.90
N GLU A 237 11.38 21.86 14.19
CA GLU A 237 12.68 21.92 13.49
C GLU A 237 12.53 21.72 11.99
N ARG A 238 11.70 20.77 11.57
CA ARG A 238 11.39 20.52 10.16
C ARG A 238 10.77 21.77 9.53
N TYR A 239 9.78 22.35 10.18
CA TYR A 239 9.14 23.59 9.72
C TYR A 239 10.13 24.74 9.58
N GLU A 240 10.88 25.06 10.63
CA GLU A 240 11.82 26.18 10.65
C GLU A 240 12.92 25.98 9.61
N SER A 241 13.44 24.76 9.45
CA SER A 241 14.43 24.46 8.40
C SER A 241 13.98 24.80 6.97
N SER A 242 12.66 24.88 6.72
CA SER A 242 12.08 25.23 5.42
C SER A 242 11.86 26.73 5.22
N ILE A 243 11.72 27.51 6.31
CA ILE A 243 11.34 28.94 6.26
C ILE A 243 12.46 29.87 6.71
N LEU A 244 13.55 29.34 7.27
CA LEU A 244 14.65 30.15 7.76
C LEU A 244 15.22 31.05 6.65
N PRO A 245 15.47 32.35 6.94
CA PRO A 245 16.05 33.26 5.98
C PRO A 245 17.40 32.78 5.46
N SER A 246 17.75 33.20 4.24
CA SER A 246 19.08 32.98 3.69
C SER A 246 20.14 33.56 4.62
N GLY A 247 21.05 32.72 5.11
CA GLY A 247 22.11 33.10 6.06
C GLY A 247 21.89 32.61 7.50
N THR A 248 20.69 32.14 7.85
CA THR A 248 20.42 31.52 9.16
C THR A 248 20.37 30.01 9.00
N THR A 249 21.23 29.30 9.74
CA THR A 249 21.19 27.83 9.80
C THR A 249 20.30 27.37 10.95
N LEU A 250 19.78 26.14 10.86
CA LEU A 250 19.04 25.52 11.96
C LEU A 250 19.89 25.50 13.25
N ALA A 251 21.20 25.29 13.14
CA ALA A 251 22.12 25.30 14.28
C ALA A 251 22.20 26.69 14.94
N THR A 252 22.36 27.76 14.15
CA THR A 252 22.38 29.13 14.67
C THR A 252 21.03 29.54 15.27
N TRP A 253 19.93 29.11 14.67
CA TRP A 253 18.58 29.34 15.21
C TRP A 253 18.40 28.64 16.57
N LYS A 254 18.74 27.35 16.66
CA LYS A 254 18.70 26.59 17.93
C LYS A 254 19.60 27.21 19.01
N ALA A 255 20.79 27.68 18.63
CA ALA A 255 21.74 28.32 19.56
C ALA A 255 21.17 29.60 20.18
N GLY A 256 20.36 30.37 19.42
CA GLY A 256 19.66 31.55 19.90
C GLY A 256 18.48 31.26 20.84
N SER A 257 18.11 29.99 21.05
CA SER A 257 16.91 29.64 21.82
C SER A 257 16.95 30.07 23.29
N SER A 258 18.13 30.30 23.87
CA SER A 258 18.25 30.81 25.23
C SER A 258 17.72 32.24 25.36
N SER A 259 17.83 33.08 24.33
CA SER A 259 17.39 34.48 24.37
C SER A 259 15.96 34.70 23.84
N TRP A 260 15.23 33.62 23.55
CA TRP A 260 13.83 33.75 23.11
C TRP A 260 12.93 34.17 24.26
N ASP A 261 11.82 34.81 23.92
CA ASP A 261 10.78 35.16 24.88
C ASP A 261 10.27 33.91 25.63
N PRO A 262 10.14 33.96 26.97
CA PRO A 262 9.66 32.84 27.77
C PRO A 262 8.35 32.21 27.28
N LEU A 263 7.37 33.02 26.84
CA LEU A 263 6.09 32.53 26.34
C LEU A 263 6.25 31.83 24.99
N TYR A 264 7.19 32.27 24.15
CA TYR A 264 7.52 31.57 22.92
C TYR A 264 8.12 30.19 23.20
N LYS A 265 8.98 30.05 24.21
CA LYS A 265 9.54 28.74 24.61
C LYS A 265 8.46 27.73 25.03
N LEU A 266 7.35 28.21 25.61
CA LEU A 266 6.21 27.35 25.97
C LEU A 266 5.49 26.74 24.76
N LYS A 267 5.74 27.22 23.53
CA LYS A 267 5.22 26.57 22.31
C LYS A 267 5.87 25.23 22.01
N PHE A 268 6.95 24.86 22.69
CA PHE A 268 7.67 23.60 22.49
C PHE A 268 7.30 22.58 23.56
N CYS A 269 6.89 21.39 23.14
CA CYS A 269 6.39 20.38 24.08
C CYS A 269 7.43 19.95 25.13
N SER A 270 8.71 19.94 24.77
CA SER A 270 9.80 19.66 25.72
C SER A 270 9.89 20.65 26.89
N ILE A 271 9.59 21.93 26.64
CA ILE A 271 9.58 22.97 27.67
C ILE A 271 8.24 22.99 28.40
N LEU A 272 7.14 22.85 27.66
CA LEU A 272 5.80 22.79 28.24
C LEU A 272 5.65 21.60 29.20
N GLU A 273 6.21 20.44 28.88
CA GLU A 273 6.22 19.28 29.77
C GLU A 273 6.94 19.61 31.09
N GLN A 274 8.14 20.18 31.03
CA GLN A 274 8.92 20.53 32.21
C GLN A 274 8.23 21.61 33.07
N TYR A 275 7.60 22.60 32.44
CA TYR A 275 6.95 23.72 33.15
C TYR A 275 5.54 23.39 33.64
N GLN A 276 4.70 22.74 32.82
CA GLN A 276 3.30 22.48 33.15
C GLN A 276 3.01 21.10 33.73
N ILE A 277 3.76 20.08 33.33
CA ILE A 277 3.45 18.69 33.69
C ILE A 277 4.35 18.25 34.84
N ASN A 278 5.67 18.29 34.63
CA ASN A 278 6.65 17.80 35.60
C ASN A 278 6.97 18.82 36.68
N LYS A 279 6.67 20.11 36.46
CA LYS A 279 6.96 21.23 37.37
C LYS A 279 8.44 21.31 37.78
N THR A 280 9.34 20.87 36.90
CA THR A 280 10.80 20.91 37.09
C THR A 280 11.41 22.23 36.65
N LEU A 281 10.67 23.05 35.89
CA LEU A 281 11.03 24.42 35.55
C LEU A 281 10.02 25.40 36.15
N SER A 282 10.51 26.54 36.64
CA SER A 282 9.73 27.71 37.00
C SER A 282 9.72 28.75 35.88
N PHE A 283 8.88 29.78 35.99
CA PHE A 283 8.80 30.81 34.97
C PHE A 283 10.12 31.61 34.82
N PRO A 284 10.80 32.03 35.90
CA PRO A 284 12.13 32.66 35.79
C PRO A 284 13.16 31.78 35.07
N ASP A 285 13.12 30.46 35.24
CA ASP A 285 14.05 29.55 34.56
C ASP A 285 13.88 29.59 33.04
N LEU A 286 12.68 29.92 32.56
CA LEU A 286 12.39 30.07 31.13
C LEU A 286 13.19 31.20 30.48
N GLU A 287 13.70 32.18 31.23
CA GLU A 287 14.52 33.26 30.67
C GLU A 287 15.85 32.74 30.15
N THR A 288 16.38 31.65 30.71
CA THR A 288 17.73 31.16 30.39
C THR A 288 17.75 29.76 29.77
N VAL A 289 16.67 28.99 29.93
CA VAL A 289 16.59 27.62 29.41
C VAL A 289 16.70 27.58 27.88
N LYS A 290 17.41 26.57 27.37
CA LYS A 290 17.44 26.27 25.93
C LYS A 290 16.27 25.33 25.59
N VAL A 291 15.61 25.61 24.48
CA VAL A 291 14.52 24.76 23.97
C VAL A 291 15.08 23.42 23.45
N TYR A 292 16.25 23.49 22.82
CA TYR A 292 16.95 22.35 22.25
C TYR A 292 18.21 22.10 23.07
N ASN A 293 18.21 21.01 23.82
CA ASN A 293 19.43 20.50 24.42
C ASN A 293 20.27 19.85 23.31
N ASN A 294 21.55 20.20 23.25
CA ASN A 294 22.51 19.54 22.35
C ASN A 294 22.71 18.08 22.72
#